data_AF-A0A3D0MUE3-F1
#
_entry.id   AF-A0A3D0MUE3-F1
#
_cell.length_a   1.000
_cell.length_b   1.000
_cell.length_c   1.000
_cell.angle_alpha   90.00
_cell.angle_beta   90.00
_cell.angle_gamma   90.00
#
_symmetry.space_group_name_H-M   'P 1'
#
loop_
_entity.id
_entity.type
_entity.pdbx_description
1 polymer ?
#
loop_
_entity_poly.entity_id
_entity_poly.type
_entity_poly.pdbx_seq_one_letter_code
_entity_poly.pdbx_strand_id
1 'polypeptide(L)'
;MCKVITPEATEGHVHVHGALEEAELLRETISEELDSITSLVARWHAVESVEGKNTFFQAIKAKRTALKRLWEALTEMEESFLLEGCEEAHCHHHH
;
A
#
# COMPACT_ATOMS: atom_id res chain seq x y z
N MET A 1 -31.19 3.44 40.88
CA MET A 1 -30.36 2.32 40.36
C MET A 1 -30.60 2.25 38.86
N CYS A 2 -29.70 2.82 38.07
CA CYS A 2 -29.78 2.79 36.61
C CYS A 2 -29.15 1.49 36.11
N LYS A 3 -29.89 0.68 35.35
CA LYS A 3 -29.33 -0.46 34.62
C LYS A 3 -28.55 0.10 33.43
N VAL A 4 -27.22 0.04 33.52
CA VAL A 4 -26.33 0.23 32.38
C VAL A 4 -26.50 -1.01 31.51
N ILE A 5 -27.11 -0.83 30.33
CA ILE A 5 -27.08 -1.83 29.27
C ILE A 5 -25.81 -1.53 28.49
N THR A 6 -24.70 -2.16 28.87
CA THR A 6 -23.58 -2.33 27.94
C THR A 6 -24.10 -3.23 26.83
N PRO A 7 -24.14 -2.78 25.56
CA PRO A 7 -24.35 -3.73 24.48
C PRO A 7 -23.24 -4.75 24.62
N GLU A 8 -23.62 -6.02 24.75
CA GLU A 8 -22.68 -7.13 24.68
C GLU A 8 -21.79 -6.84 23.48
N ALA A 9 -20.49 -6.69 23.73
CA ALA A 9 -19.51 -6.72 22.69
C ALA A 9 -19.67 -8.11 22.08
N THR A 10 -20.54 -8.23 21.07
CA THR A 10 -20.44 -9.29 20.09
C THR A 10 -19.00 -9.20 19.64
N GLU A 11 -18.24 -10.19 20.08
CA GLU A 11 -16.88 -10.51 19.70
C GLU A 11 -16.88 -10.80 18.19
N GLY A 12 -17.09 -9.75 17.42
CA GLY A 12 -16.60 -9.62 16.07
C GLY A 12 -15.34 -8.78 16.19
N HIS A 13 -14.28 -9.34 16.80
CA HIS A 13 -12.97 -9.03 16.28
C HIS A 13 -13.01 -9.51 14.83
N VAL A 14 -13.46 -8.64 13.93
CA VAL A 14 -13.14 -8.79 12.53
C VAL A 14 -11.63 -8.64 12.54
N HIS A 15 -10.94 -9.78 12.61
CA HIS A 15 -9.60 -9.87 12.10
C HIS A 15 -9.73 -9.47 10.65
N VAL A 16 -9.62 -8.17 10.35
CA VAL A 16 -9.48 -7.70 8.99
C VAL A 16 -8.06 -8.05 8.55
N HIS A 17 -7.66 -9.33 8.65
CA HIS A 17 -6.66 -9.90 7.75
C HIS A 17 -7.29 -9.90 6.35
N GLY A 18 -7.46 -8.70 5.83
CA GLY A 18 -8.28 -8.37 4.68
C GLY A 18 -7.49 -7.45 3.78
N ALA A 19 -7.99 -7.30 2.57
CA ALA A 19 -7.24 -6.65 1.51
C ALA A 19 -6.94 -5.16 1.81
N LEU A 20 -7.61 -4.51 2.78
CA LEU A 20 -7.21 -3.19 3.29
C LEU A 20 -5.87 -3.20 4.06
N GLU A 21 -5.62 -4.23 4.88
CA GLU A 21 -4.31 -4.42 5.54
C GLU A 21 -3.23 -4.73 4.48
N GLU A 22 -3.55 -5.52 3.47
CA GLU A 22 -2.63 -5.80 2.35
C GLU A 22 -2.29 -4.55 1.55
N ALA A 23 -3.28 -3.68 1.30
CA ALA A 23 -3.07 -2.37 0.66
C ALA A 23 -2.19 -1.46 1.52
N GLU A 24 -2.32 -1.49 2.84
CA GLU A 24 -1.46 -0.72 3.75
C GLU A 24 -0.01 -1.22 3.69
N LEU A 25 0.21 -2.54 3.71
CA LEU A 25 1.54 -3.12 3.54
C LEU A 25 2.17 -2.74 2.19
N LEU A 26 1.37 -2.68 1.12
CA LEU A 26 1.82 -2.19 -0.19
C LEU A 26 2.20 -0.70 -0.14
N ARG A 27 1.40 0.15 0.52
CA ARG A 27 1.71 1.59 0.70
C ARG A 27 2.99 1.81 1.51
N GLU A 28 3.18 1.06 2.60
CA GLU A 28 4.41 1.08 3.39
C GLU A 28 5.61 0.67 2.53
N THR A 29 5.51 -0.45 1.81
CA THR A 29 6.57 -0.94 0.92
C THR A 29 6.92 0.08 -0.18
N ILE A 30 5.92 0.72 -0.79
CA ILE A 30 6.11 1.77 -1.80
C ILE A 30 6.89 2.96 -1.20
N SER A 31 6.56 3.35 0.03
CA SER A 31 7.22 4.45 0.74
C SER A 31 8.69 4.12 1.03
N GLU A 32 8.97 2.91 1.52
CA GLU A 32 10.34 2.44 1.76
C GLU A 32 11.17 2.38 0.46
N GLU A 33 10.56 1.94 -0.64
CA GLU A 33 11.23 1.89 -1.95
C GLU A 33 11.53 3.30 -2.50
N LEU A 34 10.64 4.27 -2.30
CA LEU A 34 10.89 5.68 -2.63
C LEU A 34 12.05 6.28 -1.83
N ASP A 35 12.11 6.01 -0.53
CA ASP A 35 13.22 6.42 0.32
C ASP A 35 14.53 5.76 -0.11
N SER A 36 14.48 4.48 -0.45
CA SER A 36 15.62 3.73 -0.99
C SER A 36 16.15 4.34 -2.29
N ILE A 37 15.27 4.69 -3.23
CA ILE A 37 15.63 5.38 -4.48
C ILE A 37 16.25 6.74 -4.19
N THR A 38 15.67 7.53 -3.29
CA THR A 38 16.22 8.83 -2.87
C THR A 38 17.64 8.67 -2.33
N SER A 39 17.87 7.65 -1.52
CA SER A 39 19.19 7.26 -1.00
C SER A 39 20.19 6.91 -2.11
N LEU A 40 19.76 6.17 -3.14
CA LEU A 40 20.60 5.81 -4.29
C LEU A 40 20.94 7.03 -5.14
N VAL A 41 19.99 7.94 -5.38
CA VAL A 41 20.21 9.17 -6.14
C VAL A 41 21.22 10.07 -5.43
N ALA A 42 21.09 10.25 -4.12
CA ALA A 42 22.06 11.01 -3.33
C ALA A 42 23.49 10.46 -3.46
N ARG A 43 23.65 9.13 -3.41
CA ARG A 43 24.95 8.47 -3.60
C ARG A 43 25.45 8.53 -5.04
N TRP A 44 24.56 8.46 -6.03
CA TRP A 44 24.90 8.65 -7.44
C TRP A 44 25.56 10.01 -7.68
N HIS A 45 25.07 11.07 -7.03
CA HIS A 45 25.67 12.40 -7.09
C HIS A 45 27.04 12.50 -6.42
N ALA A 46 27.30 11.68 -5.39
CA ALA A 46 28.56 11.66 -4.66
C ALA A 46 29.68 10.85 -5.35
N VAL A 47 29.34 9.99 -6.32
CA VAL A 47 30.31 9.18 -7.06
C VAL A 47 30.87 9.97 -8.24
N GLU A 48 32.20 9.96 -8.40
CA GLU A 48 32.88 10.64 -9.51
C GLU A 48 33.04 9.74 -10.74
N SER A 49 33.32 8.44 -10.53
CA SER A 49 33.59 7.50 -11.63
C SER A 49 32.38 7.28 -12.54
N VAL A 50 32.61 7.27 -13.85
CA VAL A 50 31.57 6.99 -14.86
C VAL A 50 30.97 5.59 -14.68
N GLU A 51 31.82 4.59 -14.41
CA GLU A 51 31.37 3.22 -14.16
C GLU A 51 30.47 3.13 -12.93
N GLY A 52 30.88 3.73 -11.81
CA GLY A 52 30.05 3.78 -10.60
C GLY A 52 28.72 4.50 -10.83
N LYS A 53 28.71 5.63 -11.54
CA LYS A 53 27.48 6.31 -11.93
C LYS A 53 26.55 5.43 -12.77
N ASN A 54 27.10 4.66 -13.71
CA ASN A 54 26.30 3.73 -14.51
C ASN A 54 25.71 2.61 -13.64
N THR A 55 26.47 2.05 -12.70
CA THR A 55 25.98 1.03 -11.75
C THR A 55 24.80 1.55 -10.91
N PHE A 56 24.94 2.73 -10.33
CA PHE A 56 23.84 3.38 -9.59
C PHE A 56 22.63 3.67 -10.48
N PHE A 57 22.85 4.12 -11.72
CA PHE A 57 21.77 4.36 -12.67
C PHE A 57 20.97 3.09 -12.98
N GLN A 58 21.64 1.94 -13.20
CA GLN A 58 20.96 0.67 -13.40
C GLN A 58 20.18 0.22 -12.15
N ALA A 59 20.74 0.40 -10.95
CA ALA A 59 20.06 0.09 -9.70
C ALA A 59 18.78 0.94 -9.51
N ILE A 60 18.85 2.25 -9.77
CA ILE A 60 17.70 3.16 -9.73
C ILE A 60 16.64 2.74 -10.75
N LYS A 61 17.05 2.38 -11.97
CA LYS A 61 16.13 1.92 -13.03
C LYS A 61 15.41 0.63 -12.65
N ALA A 62 16.12 -0.32 -12.02
CA ALA A 62 15.55 -1.56 -11.53
C ALA A 62 14.51 -1.29 -10.43
N LYS A 63 14.85 -0.49 -9.42
CA LYS A 63 13.90 -0.11 -8.35
C LYS A 63 12.68 0.63 -8.88
N ARG A 64 12.85 1.56 -9.82
CA ARG A 64 11.71 2.25 -10.46
C ARG A 64 10.76 1.28 -11.18
N THR A 65 11.30 0.21 -11.76
CA THR A 65 10.49 -0.84 -12.40
C THR A 65 9.71 -1.65 -11.38
N ALA A 66 10.32 -1.99 -10.25
CA ALA A 66 9.64 -2.65 -9.13
C ALA A 66 8.54 -1.75 -8.54
N LEU A 67 8.85 -0.48 -8.28
CA LEU A 67 7.91 0.51 -7.75
C LEU A 67 6.68 0.67 -8.64
N LYS A 68 6.87 0.69 -9.97
CA LYS A 68 5.74 0.74 -10.92
C LYS A 68 4.80 -0.45 -10.74
N ARG A 69 5.33 -1.66 -10.56
CA ARG A 69 4.52 -2.88 -10.35
C ARG A 69 3.79 -2.86 -9.01
N LEU A 70 4.45 -2.38 -7.95
CA LEU A 70 3.82 -2.23 -6.64
C LEU A 70 2.67 -1.22 -6.70
N TRP A 71 2.88 -0.11 -7.41
CA TRP A 71 1.85 0.90 -7.61
C TRP A 71 0.66 0.38 -8.43
N GLU A 72 0.92 -0.37 -9.49
CA GLU A 72 -0.13 -1.04 -10.30
C GLU A 72 -0.95 -2.00 -9.43
N ALA A 73 -0.29 -2.85 -8.63
CA ALA A 73 -0.97 -3.77 -7.73
C ALA A 73 -1.82 -3.05 -6.66
N LEU A 74 -1.29 -1.97 -6.08
CA LEU A 74 -2.05 -1.15 -5.13
C LEU A 74 -3.28 -0.52 -5.80
N THR A 75 -3.11 0.00 -7.01
CA THR A 75 -4.22 0.64 -7.76
C THR A 75 -5.32 -0.38 -8.07
N GLU A 76 -4.96 -1.57 -8.57
CA GLU A 76 -5.92 -2.65 -8.85
C GLU A 76 -6.69 -3.07 -7.60
N MET A 77 -5.99 -3.17 -6.47
CA MET A 77 -6.58 -3.52 -5.18
C MET A 77 -7.53 -2.43 -4.67
N GLU A 78 -7.12 -1.16 -4.71
CA GLU A 78 -7.97 -0.05 -4.29
C GLU A 78 -9.20 0.13 -5.19
N GLU A 79 -9.05 -0.09 -6.50
CA GLU A 79 -10.18 -0.08 -7.44
C GLU A 79 -11.18 -1.21 -7.15
N SER A 80 -10.71 -2.40 -6.79
CA SER A 80 -11.61 -3.50 -6.39
C SER A 80 -12.46 -3.18 -5.16
N PHE A 81 -11.93 -2.47 -4.16
CA PHE A 81 -12.71 -2.05 -2.99
C PHE A 81 -13.81 -1.07 -3.33
N LEU A 82 -13.55 -0.14 -4.24
CA LEU A 82 -14.53 0.83 -4.66
C LEU A 82 -15.69 0.16 -5.41
N LEU A 83 -15.40 -0.89 -6.19
CA LEU A 83 -16.39 -1.66 -6.91
C LEU A 83 -17.21 -2.58 -5.98
N GLU A 84 -16.56 -3.32 -5.08
CA GLU A 84 -17.26 -4.18 -4.09
C GLU A 84 -18.15 -3.36 -3.15
N GLY A 85 -17.69 -2.19 -2.69
CA GLY A 85 -18.49 -1.29 -1.85
C GLY A 85 -19.72 -0.71 -2.55
N CYS A 86 -19.75 -0.67 -3.89
CA CYS A 86 -20.93 -0.26 -4.65
C CYS A 86 -21.98 -1.38 -4.73
N GLU A 87 -21.56 -2.65 -4.81
CA GLU A 87 -22.49 -3.80 -4.89
C GLU A 87 -23.25 -3.99 -3.56
N GLU A 88 -22.57 -3.85 -2.42
CA GLU A 88 -23.22 -3.95 -1.10
C GLU A 88 -24.21 -2.80 -0.84
N ALA A 89 -23.93 -1.59 -1.33
CA ALA A 89 -24.82 -0.43 -1.18
C ALA A 89 -26.15 -0.59 -1.96
N HIS A 90 -26.15 -1.34 -3.06
CA HIS A 90 -27.38 -1.62 -3.83
C HIS A 90 -28.25 -2.74 -3.23
N CYS A 91 -27.72 -3.56 -2.32
CA CYS A 91 -28.50 -4.63 -1.68
C CYS A 91 -29.33 -4.16 -0.46
N HIS A 92 -29.04 -2.99 0.11
CA HIS A 92 -29.72 -2.51 1.32
C HIS A 92 -30.95 -1.61 1.08
N HIS A 93 -31.39 -1.41 -0.16
CA HIS A 93 -32.55 -0.55 -0.48
C HIS A 93 -33.87 -1.28 -0.77
N HIS A 94 -33.96 -2.59 -0.47
CA HIS A 94 -35.19 -3.36 -0.58
C HIS A 94 -35.52 -4.11 0.72
N HIS A 95 -36.02 -3.38 1.72
CA HIS A 95 -37.00 -3.90 2.67
C HIS A 95 -37.80 -2.77 3.31
#